data_AF-A0AAN0K359-F1
#
_entry.id   AF-A0AAN0K359-F1
#
_cell.length_a   1.000
_cell.length_b   1.000
_cell.length_c   1.000
_cell.angle_alpha   90.00
_cell.angle_beta   90.00
_cell.angle_gamma   90.00
#
_symmetry.space_group_name_H-M   'P 1'
#
loop_
_entity.id
_entity.type
_entity.pdbx_description
1 polymer ?
#
loop_
_entity_poly.entity_id
_entity_poly.type
_entity_poly.pdbx_seq_one_letter_code
_entity_poly.pdbx_strand_id
1 'polypeptide(L)'
;MGISEEESLAMRLYTNALTIIRGISSSSGDGTPGYYVPPLHKLTGELLLKLGLELSDSVEPFLLLVLSPAQSGAGASFAAHDGLLLYITYSGLINNKLLLHIKTAIDILLKNAKTHPQQVSVILNLLLEYVQKDFKINNNNNKETVETLCTELISHWQDLSLWWENGSKDLKSAAVTLLQKMIALQPKLLLKSADTSKPLVAMYTAMIGDEKLELSFKAVMIDLLPSFLLLSSPEYQSQLKGSLNRLVSLQFPLTSSELPAGGPMLNEYTNIIEKLCNSLVASGSLVLLELIINIMCREVRHVCEEKIQT
;
A
#
# COMPACT_ATOMS: atom_id res chain seq x y z
N MET A 1 -6.60 -32.73 16.87
CA MET A 1 -5.40 -32.86 16.02
C MET A 1 -4.29 -32.17 16.76
N GLY A 2 -3.31 -32.93 17.27
CA GLY A 2 -2.20 -32.37 18.04
C GLY A 2 -1.26 -31.60 17.12
N ILE A 3 -0.76 -30.46 17.60
CA ILE A 3 0.34 -29.71 16.98
C ILE A 3 1.51 -30.70 16.83
N SER A 4 2.10 -30.80 15.64
CA SER A 4 3.28 -31.66 15.44
C SER A 4 4.40 -31.22 16.38
N GLU A 5 5.21 -32.15 16.92
CA GLU A 5 6.35 -31.79 17.79
C GLU A 5 7.27 -30.76 17.11
N GLU A 6 7.37 -30.81 15.77
CA GLU A 6 8.12 -29.89 14.93
C GLU A 6 7.52 -28.47 14.92
N GLU A 7 6.19 -28.34 14.86
CA GLU A 7 5.50 -27.05 14.93
C GLU A 7 5.64 -26.41 16.31
N SER A 8 5.58 -27.23 17.37
CA SER A 8 5.83 -26.77 18.74
C SER A 8 7.26 -26.25 18.91
N LEU A 9 8.24 -26.94 18.31
CA LEU A 9 9.64 -26.51 18.33
C LEU A 9 9.86 -25.24 17.50
N ALA A 10 9.25 -25.14 16.31
CA ALA A 10 9.27 -23.93 15.49
C ALA A 10 8.70 -22.72 16.24
N MET A 11 7.57 -22.88 16.94
CA MET A 11 6.97 -21.83 17.76
C MET A 11 7.88 -21.36 18.89
N ARG A 12 8.62 -22.27 19.54
CA ARG A 12 9.62 -21.91 20.55
C ARG A 12 10.76 -21.10 19.94
N LEU A 13 11.21 -21.45 18.75
CA LEU A 13 12.26 -20.71 18.04
C LEU A 13 11.81 -19.31 17.63
N TYR A 14 10.59 -19.16 17.12
CA TYR A 14 10.02 -17.85 16.81
C TYR A 14 9.90 -16.98 18.06
N THR A 15 9.43 -17.57 19.15
CA THR A 15 9.32 -16.87 20.44
C THR A 15 10.69 -16.43 20.96
N ASN A 16 11.72 -17.27 20.81
CA ASN A 16 13.09 -16.91 21.20
C ASN A 16 13.69 -15.80 20.31
N ALA A 17 13.41 -15.79 19.02
CA ALA A 17 13.81 -14.68 18.16
C ALA A 17 13.12 -13.36 18.56
N LEU A 18 11.84 -13.44 18.93
CA LEU A 18 11.07 -12.32 19.45
C LEU A 18 11.60 -11.82 20.80
N THR A 19 12.02 -12.71 21.71
CA THR A 19 12.63 -12.30 23.00
C THR A 19 13.96 -11.61 22.82
N ILE A 20 14.78 -12.01 21.84
CA ILE A 20 16.03 -11.30 21.50
C ILE A 20 15.71 -9.84 21.12
N ILE A 21 14.70 -9.60 20.29
CA ILE A 21 14.27 -8.24 19.92
C ILE A 21 13.76 -7.46 21.14
N ARG A 22 12.95 -8.09 21.99
CA ARG A 22 12.43 -7.47 23.23
C ARG A 22 13.52 -7.09 24.22
N GLY A 23 14.52 -7.97 24.40
CA GLY A 23 15.66 -7.72 25.28
C GLY A 23 16.50 -6.53 24.83
N ILE A 24 16.47 -6.20 23.53
CA ILE A 24 17.17 -5.06 22.95
C ILE A 24 16.36 -3.78 23.12
N SER A 25 15.05 -3.83 22.87
CA SER A 25 14.13 -2.68 23.02
C SER A 25 14.04 -2.14 24.44
N SER A 26 14.29 -2.98 25.46
CA SER A 26 14.16 -2.63 26.88
C SER A 26 15.43 -2.10 27.55
N SER A 27 16.58 -2.08 26.87
CA SER A 27 17.87 -1.68 27.49
C SER A 27 18.20 -0.17 27.41
N SER A 28 17.33 0.67 26.85
CA SER A 28 17.53 2.13 26.83
C SER A 28 17.02 2.76 28.13
N GLY A 29 17.87 2.79 29.16
CA GLY A 29 17.63 3.49 30.43
C GLY A 29 17.73 5.03 30.35
N ASP A 30 17.87 5.59 29.15
CA ASP A 30 17.92 7.02 28.91
C ASP A 30 16.91 7.35 27.80
N GLY A 31 16.03 8.32 28.05
CA GLY A 31 14.71 8.50 27.42
C GLY A 31 14.63 8.80 25.92
N THR A 32 15.52 8.23 25.10
CA THR A 32 15.44 8.21 23.64
C THR A 32 15.41 6.77 23.14
N PRO A 33 14.32 6.31 22.47
CA PRO A 33 14.22 4.94 21.98
C PRO A 33 15.11 4.76 20.75
N GLY A 34 16.37 4.39 20.97
CA GLY A 34 17.28 3.94 19.93
C GLY A 34 17.16 2.42 19.73
N TYR A 35 16.56 1.99 18.62
CA TYR A 35 16.54 0.57 18.23
C TYR A 35 17.90 0.17 17.64
N TYR A 36 18.91 -0.04 18.47
CA TYR A 36 20.18 -0.61 18.03
C TYR A 36 20.22 -2.11 18.31
N VAL A 37 20.09 -2.92 17.27
CA VAL A 37 20.27 -4.38 17.35
C VAL A 37 21.76 -4.69 17.11
N PRO A 38 22.51 -5.16 18.12
CA PRO A 38 23.92 -5.50 17.91
C PRO A 38 24.07 -6.58 16.83
N PRO A 39 25.11 -6.53 15.97
CA PRO A 39 25.26 -7.46 14.85
C PRO A 39 25.18 -8.94 15.23
N LEU A 40 25.75 -9.31 16.39
CA LEU A 40 25.71 -10.68 16.90
C LEU A 40 24.28 -11.13 17.28
N HIS A 41 23.51 -10.26 17.93
CA HIS A 41 22.13 -10.57 18.31
C HIS A 41 21.22 -10.66 17.08
N LYS A 42 21.48 -9.80 16.08
CA LYS A 42 20.81 -9.87 14.78
C LYS A 42 21.08 -11.21 14.10
N LEU A 43 22.33 -11.65 14.04
CA LEU A 43 22.71 -12.92 13.43
C LEU A 43 22.08 -14.11 14.17
N THR A 44 22.09 -14.10 15.50
CA THR A 44 21.47 -15.18 16.29
C THR A 44 19.95 -15.23 16.07
N GLY A 45 19.27 -14.08 16.07
CA GLY A 45 17.84 -14.02 15.79
C GLY A 45 17.52 -14.48 14.36
N GLU A 46 18.35 -14.11 13.39
CA GLU A 46 18.27 -14.55 12.00
C GLU A 46 18.38 -16.06 11.86
N LEU A 47 19.38 -16.69 12.50
CA LEU A 47 19.56 -18.15 12.46
C LEU A 47 18.41 -18.90 13.13
N LEU A 48 17.90 -18.42 14.27
CA LEU A 48 16.76 -19.01 14.95
C LEU A 48 15.49 -18.93 14.10
N LEU A 49 15.25 -17.79 13.46
CA LEU A 49 14.12 -17.62 12.55
C LEU A 49 14.24 -18.52 11.33
N LYS A 50 15.41 -18.57 10.70
CA LYS A 50 15.64 -19.42 9.54
C LYS A 50 15.35 -20.87 9.87
N LEU A 51 15.88 -21.37 10.98
CA LEU A 51 15.66 -22.75 11.42
C LEU A 51 14.19 -23.01 11.77
N GLY A 52 13.52 -22.07 12.45
CA GLY A 52 12.08 -22.19 12.72
C GLY A 52 11.23 -22.24 11.44
N LEU A 53 11.53 -21.38 10.47
CA LEU A 53 10.82 -21.30 9.18
C LEU A 53 11.10 -22.53 8.30
N GLU A 54 12.26 -23.17 8.44
CA GLU A 54 12.59 -24.42 7.75
C GLU A 54 11.90 -25.64 8.39
N LEU A 55 11.71 -25.64 9.72
CA LEU A 55 11.00 -26.71 10.43
C LEU A 55 9.48 -26.68 10.27
N SER A 56 8.91 -25.49 10.05
CA SER A 56 7.46 -25.32 9.92
C SER A 56 7.03 -25.33 8.46
N ASP A 57 6.17 -26.27 8.09
CA ASP A 57 5.53 -26.29 6.76
C ASP A 57 4.43 -25.23 6.62
N SER A 58 3.91 -24.72 7.75
CA SER A 58 2.91 -23.64 7.77
C SER A 58 3.52 -22.29 8.17
N VAL A 59 3.05 -21.22 7.51
CA VAL A 59 3.35 -19.82 7.85
C VAL A 59 2.38 -19.24 8.87
N GLU A 60 1.27 -19.94 9.14
CA GLU A 60 0.18 -19.44 9.98
C GLU A 60 0.60 -19.15 11.42
N PRO A 61 1.28 -20.08 12.14
CA PRO A 61 1.65 -19.84 13.53
C PRO A 61 2.59 -18.64 13.67
N PHE A 62 3.48 -18.45 12.70
CA PHE A 62 4.38 -17.31 12.64
C PHE A 62 3.64 -15.99 12.40
N LEU A 63 2.75 -15.94 11.40
CA LEU A 63 1.98 -14.73 11.10
C LEU A 63 1.09 -14.32 12.27
N LEU A 64 0.43 -15.30 12.93
CA LEU A 64 -0.36 -15.03 14.12
C LEU A 64 0.50 -14.52 15.28
N LEU A 65 1.74 -15.00 15.43
CA LEU A 65 2.68 -14.46 16.42
C LEU A 65 3.06 -13.00 16.10
N VAL A 66 3.31 -12.68 14.83
CA VAL A 66 3.64 -11.31 14.38
C VAL A 66 2.47 -10.35 14.58
N LEU A 67 1.24 -10.83 14.33
CA LEU A 67 0.01 -10.05 14.46
C LEU A 67 -0.55 -10.03 15.89
N SER A 68 0.01 -10.82 16.81
CA SER A 68 -0.47 -10.89 18.19
C SER A 68 -0.29 -9.55 18.91
N PRO A 69 -1.31 -9.06 19.64
CA PRO A 69 -1.17 -7.85 20.43
C PRO A 69 -0.14 -8.03 21.56
N ALA A 70 0.52 -6.94 21.92
CA ALA A 70 1.28 -6.81 23.15
C ALA A 70 0.58 -7.51 24.33
N GLN A 71 1.24 -8.46 25.00
CA GLN A 71 0.74 -8.90 26.30
C GLN A 71 0.82 -7.72 27.28
N SER A 72 -0.32 -7.42 27.90
CA SER A 72 -0.60 -6.25 28.71
C SER A 72 0.41 -6.07 29.86
N GLY A 73 1.06 -4.92 29.86
CA GLY A 73 1.91 -4.35 30.91
C GLY A 73 2.10 -2.86 30.59
N ALA A 74 2.61 -2.05 31.52
CA ALA A 74 2.69 -0.58 31.43
C ALA A 74 3.48 0.01 30.22
N GLY A 75 3.90 -0.83 29.27
CA GLY A 75 4.47 -0.49 27.96
C GLY A 75 3.69 -1.10 26.77
N ALA A 76 2.38 -1.25 26.87
CA ALA A 76 1.50 -1.90 25.87
C ALA A 76 1.63 -1.35 24.44
N SER A 77 2.13 -0.14 24.26
CA SER A 77 2.47 0.42 22.94
C SER A 77 3.66 -0.32 22.30
N PHE A 78 4.70 -0.70 23.06
CA PHE A 78 5.92 -1.32 22.54
C PHE A 78 5.75 -2.79 22.12
N ALA A 79 4.90 -3.58 22.79
CA ALA A 79 4.85 -5.01 22.51
C ALA A 79 4.01 -5.42 21.26
N ALA A 80 3.14 -4.55 20.74
CA ALA A 80 2.54 -4.69 19.41
C ALA A 80 3.54 -4.25 18.32
N HIS A 81 4.56 -3.48 18.71
CA HIS A 81 5.70 -3.16 17.83
C HIS A 81 6.70 -4.32 17.78
N ASP A 82 6.78 -5.23 18.76
CA ASP A 82 7.80 -6.28 18.76
C ASP A 82 7.64 -7.29 17.61
N GLY A 83 6.41 -7.75 17.35
CA GLY A 83 6.12 -8.66 16.24
C GLY A 83 6.36 -8.00 14.88
N LEU A 84 5.94 -6.74 14.76
CA LEU A 84 6.19 -5.94 13.56
C LEU A 84 7.69 -5.62 13.38
N LEU A 85 8.41 -5.36 14.45
CA LEU A 85 9.86 -5.10 14.46
C LEU A 85 10.63 -6.35 14.08
N LEU A 86 10.21 -7.54 14.55
CA LEU A 86 10.70 -8.83 14.10
C LEU A 86 10.54 -8.97 12.59
N TYR A 87 9.35 -8.67 12.08
CA TYR A 87 9.09 -8.70 10.64
C TYR A 87 9.97 -7.72 9.86
N ILE A 88 10.06 -6.46 10.28
CA ILE A 88 10.87 -5.43 9.59
C ILE A 88 12.35 -5.83 9.58
N THR A 89 12.88 -6.28 10.72
CA THR A 89 14.30 -6.60 10.90
C THR A 89 14.76 -7.76 10.01
N TYR A 90 13.90 -8.76 9.80
CA TYR A 90 14.21 -9.98 9.07
C TYR A 90 13.32 -10.17 7.82
N SER A 91 12.83 -9.06 7.27
CA SER A 91 11.84 -9.04 6.18
C SER A 91 12.26 -9.89 4.96
N GLY A 92 13.54 -9.91 4.59
CA GLY A 92 14.03 -10.73 3.47
C GLY A 92 13.79 -12.24 3.65
N LEU A 93 14.13 -12.78 4.82
CA LEU A 93 13.95 -14.20 5.11
C LEU A 93 12.47 -14.57 5.24
N ILE A 94 11.71 -13.73 5.95
CA ILE A 94 10.29 -13.97 6.17
C ILE A 94 9.54 -13.91 4.85
N ASN A 95 9.80 -12.88 4.02
CA ASN A 95 9.13 -12.73 2.73
C ASN A 95 9.41 -13.90 1.80
N ASN A 96 10.63 -14.46 1.80
CA ASN A 96 10.91 -15.68 1.03
C ASN A 96 9.99 -16.84 1.43
N LYS A 97 9.79 -17.08 2.73
CA LYS A 97 8.87 -18.14 3.18
C LYS A 97 7.41 -17.80 2.87
N LEU A 98 6.98 -16.54 3.04
CA LEU A 98 5.62 -16.11 2.70
C LEU A 98 5.31 -16.31 1.21
N LEU A 99 6.29 -16.07 0.33
CA LEU A 99 6.14 -16.26 -1.12
C LEU A 99 6.05 -17.74 -1.53
N LEU A 100 6.52 -18.68 -0.71
CA LEU A 100 6.29 -20.11 -0.92
C LEU A 100 4.85 -20.53 -0.56
N HIS A 101 4.20 -19.78 0.33
CA HIS A 101 2.84 -20.07 0.83
C HIS A 101 1.88 -18.89 0.64
N ILE A 102 1.90 -18.26 -0.55
CA ILE A 102 1.18 -17.00 -0.84
C ILE A 102 -0.29 -17.06 -0.42
N LYS A 103 -1.01 -18.11 -0.86
CA LYS A 103 -2.46 -18.21 -0.64
C LYS A 103 -2.81 -18.15 0.85
N THR A 104 -2.16 -19.00 1.64
CA THR A 104 -2.32 -19.06 3.09
C THR A 104 -1.86 -17.76 3.77
N ALA A 105 -0.73 -17.21 3.35
CA ALA A 105 -0.18 -15.97 3.93
C ALA A 105 -1.13 -14.77 3.73
N ILE A 106 -1.62 -14.58 2.50
CA ILE A 106 -2.51 -13.47 2.16
C ILE A 106 -3.87 -13.63 2.83
N ASP A 107 -4.45 -14.83 2.84
CA ASP A 107 -5.72 -15.11 3.53
C ASP A 107 -5.65 -14.75 5.02
N ILE A 108 -4.58 -15.14 5.72
CA ILE A 108 -4.39 -14.82 7.14
C ILE A 108 -4.20 -13.32 7.37
N LEU A 109 -3.39 -12.66 6.56
CA LEU A 109 -3.14 -11.22 6.67
C LEU A 109 -4.43 -10.42 6.45
N LEU A 110 -5.22 -10.78 5.44
CA LEU A 110 -6.44 -10.06 5.08
C LEU A 110 -7.59 -10.33 6.05
N LYS A 111 -7.72 -11.55 6.59
CA LYS A 111 -8.63 -11.84 7.71
C LYS A 111 -8.34 -10.96 8.94
N ASN A 112 -7.07 -10.65 9.19
CA ASN A 112 -6.64 -9.80 10.29
C ASN A 112 -6.51 -8.30 9.91
N ALA A 113 -6.85 -7.91 8.68
CA ALA A 113 -6.76 -6.51 8.26
C ALA A 113 -7.75 -5.60 8.99
N LYS A 114 -8.84 -6.16 9.53
CA LYS A 114 -9.84 -5.44 10.33
C LYS A 114 -9.43 -5.31 11.79
N THR A 115 -8.74 -6.32 12.35
CA THR A 115 -8.29 -6.35 13.75
C THR A 115 -6.99 -5.59 13.96
N HIS A 116 -6.03 -5.71 13.03
CA HIS A 116 -4.70 -5.12 13.10
C HIS A 116 -4.33 -4.34 11.82
N PRO A 117 -5.11 -3.33 11.41
CA PRO A 117 -4.98 -2.67 10.11
C PRO A 117 -3.59 -2.08 9.86
N GLN A 118 -2.98 -1.43 10.86
CA GLN A 118 -1.66 -0.81 10.71
C GLN A 118 -0.56 -1.84 10.47
N GLN A 119 -0.49 -2.91 11.26
CA GLN A 119 0.52 -3.96 11.10
C GLN A 119 0.39 -4.66 9.74
N VAL A 120 -0.84 -5.04 9.36
CA VAL A 120 -1.11 -5.68 8.07
C VAL A 120 -0.73 -4.76 6.91
N SER A 121 -1.01 -3.46 7.01
CA SER A 121 -0.64 -2.49 5.97
C SER A 121 0.86 -2.39 5.75
N VAL A 122 1.65 -2.44 6.82
CA VAL A 122 3.12 -2.40 6.74
C VAL A 122 3.66 -3.71 6.15
N ILE A 123 3.17 -4.85 6.61
CA ILE A 123 3.59 -6.18 6.13
C ILE A 123 3.31 -6.32 4.63
N LEU A 124 2.09 -6.03 4.18
CA LEU A 124 1.74 -6.14 2.75
C LEU A 124 2.55 -5.19 1.88
N ASN A 125 2.77 -3.95 2.33
CA ASN A 125 3.58 -2.99 1.59
C ASN A 125 5.05 -3.41 1.48
N LEU A 126 5.63 -3.95 2.55
CA LEU A 126 7.01 -4.45 2.56
C LEU A 126 7.15 -5.74 1.75
N LEU A 127 6.16 -6.62 1.77
CA LEU A 127 6.12 -7.82 0.94
C LEU A 127 6.11 -7.45 -0.55
N LEU A 128 5.24 -6.53 -1.00
CA LEU A 128 5.24 -6.09 -2.39
C LEU A 128 6.54 -5.36 -2.77
N GLU A 129 7.12 -4.57 -1.87
CA GLU A 129 8.40 -3.91 -2.12
C GLU A 129 9.55 -4.92 -2.27
N TYR A 130 9.55 -5.97 -1.45
CA TYR A 130 10.49 -7.07 -1.55
C TYR A 130 10.37 -7.77 -2.91
N VAL A 131 9.14 -8.12 -3.31
CA VAL A 131 8.87 -8.73 -4.62
C VAL A 131 9.29 -7.81 -5.77
N GLN A 132 9.05 -6.50 -5.67
CA GLN A 132 9.50 -5.54 -6.69
C GLN A 132 11.02 -5.50 -6.83
N LYS A 133 11.74 -5.50 -5.70
CA LYS A 133 13.21 -5.52 -5.70
C LYS A 133 13.73 -6.82 -6.29
N ASP A 134 13.18 -7.95 -5.87
CA ASP A 134 13.55 -9.27 -6.38
C ASP A 134 13.27 -9.41 -7.89
N PHE A 135 12.10 -8.93 -8.34
CA PHE A 135 11.71 -8.94 -9.75
C PHE A 135 12.67 -8.13 -10.64
N LYS A 136 13.16 -6.98 -10.16
CA LYS A 136 14.17 -6.17 -10.86
C LYS A 136 15.53 -6.88 -10.96
N ILE A 137 15.90 -7.66 -9.94
CA ILE A 137 17.19 -8.37 -9.87
C ILE A 137 17.14 -9.66 -10.72
N ASN A 138 16.07 -10.44 -10.60
CA ASN A 138 15.94 -11.77 -11.19
C ASN A 138 15.28 -11.78 -12.59
N ASN A 139 15.25 -10.64 -13.27
CA ASN A 139 14.87 -10.45 -14.67
C ASN A 139 13.57 -11.17 -15.09
N ASN A 140 12.51 -11.05 -14.28
CA ASN A 140 11.19 -11.62 -14.51
C ASN A 140 11.06 -13.16 -14.43
N ASN A 141 11.97 -13.88 -13.78
CA ASN A 141 11.79 -15.33 -13.58
C ASN A 141 10.59 -15.66 -12.65
N ASN A 142 10.17 -14.71 -11.82
CA ASN A 142 9.11 -14.90 -10.80
C ASN A 142 7.73 -14.36 -11.23
N LYS A 143 7.43 -14.36 -12.54
CA LYS A 143 6.14 -13.85 -13.07
C LYS A 143 4.92 -14.58 -12.47
N GLU A 144 4.98 -15.90 -12.35
CA GLU A 144 3.90 -16.70 -11.80
C GLU A 144 3.63 -16.36 -10.32
N THR A 145 4.70 -16.16 -9.53
CA THR A 145 4.63 -15.72 -8.14
C THR A 145 3.95 -14.36 -8.02
N VAL A 146 4.33 -13.40 -8.87
CA VAL A 146 3.72 -12.05 -8.91
C VAL A 146 2.24 -12.13 -9.30
N GLU A 147 1.91 -12.94 -10.30
CA GLU A 147 0.53 -13.13 -10.76
C GLU A 147 -0.33 -13.77 -9.68
N THR A 148 0.16 -14.79 -9.00
CA THR A 148 -0.53 -15.47 -7.89
C THR A 148 -0.76 -14.49 -6.74
N LEU A 149 0.27 -13.72 -6.36
CA LEU A 149 0.18 -12.71 -5.30
C LEU A 149 -0.85 -11.62 -5.61
N CYS A 150 -0.83 -11.07 -6.83
CA CYS A 150 -1.80 -10.04 -7.22
C CYS A 150 -3.22 -10.60 -7.29
N THR A 151 -3.38 -11.83 -7.77
CA THR A 151 -4.69 -12.49 -7.87
C THR A 151 -5.30 -12.72 -6.49
N GLU A 152 -4.49 -13.20 -5.53
CA GLU A 152 -4.95 -13.44 -4.16
C GLU A 152 -5.22 -12.15 -3.37
N LEU A 153 -4.45 -11.09 -3.62
CA LEU A 153 -4.77 -9.78 -3.03
C LEU A 153 -6.09 -9.23 -3.55
N ILE A 154 -6.40 -9.45 -4.84
CA ILE A 154 -7.62 -8.94 -5.47
C ILE A 154 -8.85 -9.74 -5.05
N SER A 155 -8.75 -11.07 -4.92
CA SER A 155 -9.86 -11.92 -4.47
C SER A 155 -10.39 -11.47 -3.10
N HIS A 156 -9.50 -10.98 -2.24
CA HIS A 156 -9.79 -10.51 -0.89
C HIS A 156 -9.73 -8.97 -0.74
N TRP A 157 -9.76 -8.22 -1.86
CA TRP A 157 -9.58 -6.75 -1.80
C TRP A 157 -10.61 -6.06 -0.92
N GLN A 158 -11.84 -6.57 -0.89
CA GLN A 158 -12.93 -5.99 -0.09
C GLN A 158 -12.68 -6.11 1.43
N ASP A 159 -11.85 -7.04 1.89
CA ASP A 159 -11.49 -7.13 3.31
C ASP A 159 -10.67 -5.93 3.77
N LEU A 160 -10.04 -5.21 2.84
CA LEU A 160 -9.30 -3.98 3.07
C LEU A 160 -10.17 -2.72 3.04
N SER A 161 -11.48 -2.80 2.76
CA SER A 161 -12.32 -1.62 2.50
C SER A 161 -12.32 -0.58 3.62
N LEU A 162 -12.23 -1.05 4.87
CA LEU A 162 -12.12 -0.20 6.05
C LEU A 162 -10.92 0.75 6.00
N TRP A 163 -9.86 0.43 5.26
CA TRP A 163 -8.67 1.28 5.16
C TRP A 163 -8.94 2.58 4.41
N TRP A 164 -9.76 2.56 3.36
CA TRP A 164 -10.07 3.76 2.57
C TRP A 164 -11.41 4.41 2.91
N GLU A 165 -12.36 3.65 3.44
CA GLU A 165 -13.67 4.18 3.84
C GLU A 165 -13.57 4.96 5.16
N ASN A 166 -13.06 4.31 6.21
CA ASN A 166 -13.07 4.83 7.59
C ASN A 166 -11.67 4.87 8.24
N GLY A 167 -10.61 4.54 7.48
CA GLY A 167 -9.25 4.48 7.98
C GLY A 167 -8.63 5.86 8.24
N SER A 168 -7.55 5.86 9.03
CA SER A 168 -6.73 7.05 9.25
C SER A 168 -6.02 7.49 7.95
N LYS A 169 -5.49 8.72 7.91
CA LYS A 169 -4.71 9.24 6.78
C LYS A 169 -3.57 8.28 6.38
N ASP A 170 -2.89 7.69 7.36
CA ASP A 170 -1.81 6.74 7.15
C ASP A 170 -2.31 5.45 6.48
N LEU A 171 -3.46 4.91 6.91
CA LEU A 171 -4.04 3.71 6.30
C LEU A 171 -4.51 3.98 4.87
N LYS A 172 -5.13 5.14 4.62
CA LYS A 172 -5.49 5.57 3.26
C LYS A 172 -4.25 5.66 2.36
N SER A 173 -3.16 6.24 2.88
CA SER A 173 -1.88 6.34 2.16
C SER A 173 -1.26 4.97 1.90
N ALA A 174 -1.29 4.07 2.89
CA ALA A 174 -0.80 2.71 2.75
C ALA A 174 -1.61 1.90 1.72
N ALA A 175 -2.93 2.11 1.65
CA ALA A 175 -3.79 1.49 0.65
C ALA A 175 -3.48 1.98 -0.78
N VAL A 176 -3.28 3.29 -0.96
CA VAL A 176 -2.85 3.84 -2.26
C VAL A 176 -1.47 3.32 -2.65
N THR A 177 -0.53 3.28 -1.71
CA THR A 177 0.82 2.73 -1.95
C THR A 177 0.76 1.26 -2.35
N LEU A 178 -0.12 0.47 -1.73
CA LEU A 178 -0.36 -0.92 -2.08
C LEU A 178 -0.83 -1.03 -3.54
N LEU A 179 -1.85 -0.24 -3.92
CA LEU A 179 -2.37 -0.18 -5.29
C LEU A 179 -1.29 0.23 -6.30
N GLN A 180 -0.50 1.26 -6.00
CA GLN A 180 0.63 1.70 -6.83
C GLN A 180 1.63 0.57 -7.05
N LYS A 181 1.99 -0.14 -5.97
CA LYS A 181 2.95 -1.23 -6.04
C LYS A 181 2.43 -2.40 -6.88
N MET A 182 1.15 -2.73 -6.77
CA MET A 182 0.51 -3.77 -7.58
C MET A 182 0.47 -3.42 -9.07
N ILE A 183 0.08 -2.19 -9.41
CA ILE A 183 0.07 -1.72 -10.81
C ILE A 183 1.50 -1.71 -11.38
N ALA A 184 2.49 -1.26 -10.60
CA ALA A 184 3.89 -1.27 -11.03
C ALA A 184 4.45 -2.68 -11.26
N LEU A 185 4.06 -3.64 -10.43
CA LEU A 185 4.45 -5.06 -10.58
C LEU A 185 3.81 -5.69 -11.81
N GLN A 186 2.56 -5.35 -12.08
CA GLN A 186 1.80 -5.92 -13.18
C GLN A 186 1.05 -4.83 -13.94
N PRO A 187 1.69 -4.12 -14.88
CA PRO A 187 1.09 -2.98 -15.57
C PRO A 187 -0.22 -3.28 -16.31
N LYS A 188 -0.41 -4.55 -16.73
CA LYS A 188 -1.63 -5.04 -17.39
C LYS A 188 -2.69 -5.57 -16.40
N LEU A 189 -2.50 -5.39 -15.09
CA LEU A 189 -3.42 -5.89 -14.05
C LEU A 189 -4.86 -5.48 -14.27
N LEU A 190 -5.07 -4.19 -14.54
CA LEU A 190 -6.39 -3.62 -14.77
C LEU A 190 -7.03 -4.12 -16.09
N LEU A 191 -6.21 -4.56 -17.06
CA LEU A 191 -6.67 -5.00 -18.38
C LEU A 191 -6.99 -6.50 -18.45
N LYS A 192 -6.76 -7.28 -17.38
CA LYS A 192 -6.92 -8.74 -17.40
C LYS A 192 -8.38 -9.18 -17.53
N SER A 193 -9.26 -8.65 -16.68
CA SER A 193 -10.69 -9.00 -16.67
C SER A 193 -11.51 -7.90 -16.00
N ALA A 194 -12.81 -7.86 -16.29
CA ALA A 194 -13.73 -6.95 -15.64
C ALA A 194 -13.82 -7.22 -14.13
N ASP A 195 -13.83 -8.50 -13.73
CA ASP A 195 -13.94 -8.90 -12.32
C ASP A 195 -12.71 -8.53 -11.50
N THR A 196 -11.51 -8.63 -12.08
CA THR A 196 -10.25 -8.23 -11.43
C THR A 196 -10.14 -6.71 -11.28
N SER A 197 -10.61 -5.96 -12.28
CA SER A 197 -10.51 -4.49 -12.27
C SER A 197 -11.58 -3.82 -11.41
N LYS A 198 -12.78 -4.41 -11.30
CA LYS A 198 -13.92 -3.84 -10.56
C LYS A 198 -13.59 -3.36 -9.14
N PRO A 199 -13.01 -4.18 -8.23
CA PRO A 199 -12.72 -3.74 -6.87
C PRO A 199 -11.66 -2.63 -6.82
N LEU A 200 -10.68 -2.66 -7.73
CA LEU A 200 -9.62 -1.64 -7.81
C LEU A 200 -10.17 -0.30 -8.30
N VAL A 201 -11.01 -0.33 -9.34
CA VAL A 201 -11.71 0.85 -9.87
C VAL A 201 -12.62 1.45 -8.80
N ALA A 202 -13.38 0.63 -8.08
CA ALA A 202 -14.28 1.08 -7.02
C ALA A 202 -13.54 1.82 -5.89
N MET A 203 -12.41 1.28 -5.43
CA MET A 203 -11.56 1.97 -4.44
C MET A 203 -11.04 3.30 -5.00
N TYR A 204 -10.50 3.29 -6.21
CA TYR A 204 -9.89 4.47 -6.83
C TYR A 204 -10.90 5.61 -7.02
N THR A 205 -12.09 5.32 -7.55
CA THR A 205 -13.15 6.31 -7.77
C THR A 205 -13.70 6.84 -6.44
N ALA A 206 -13.91 5.96 -5.44
CA ALA A 206 -14.35 6.37 -4.12
C ALA A 206 -13.37 7.37 -3.46
N MET A 207 -12.07 7.11 -3.55
CA MET A 207 -11.05 7.99 -2.93
C MET A 207 -10.84 9.29 -3.71
N ILE A 208 -10.85 9.29 -5.05
CA ILE A 208 -10.76 10.55 -5.81
C ILE A 208 -11.97 11.46 -5.56
N GLY A 209 -13.15 10.87 -5.45
CA GLY A 209 -14.40 11.58 -5.16
C GLY A 209 -14.58 12.01 -3.71
N ASP A 210 -13.74 11.55 -2.77
CA ASP A 210 -13.86 11.87 -1.34
C ASP A 210 -13.50 13.33 -1.08
N GLU A 211 -14.45 14.08 -0.50
CA GLU A 211 -14.30 15.51 -0.20
C GLU A 211 -13.33 15.75 0.96
N LYS A 212 -13.17 14.77 1.85
CA LYS A 212 -12.35 14.87 3.05
C LYS A 212 -10.85 14.71 2.79
N LEU A 213 -10.49 14.22 1.59
CA LEU A 213 -9.10 14.00 1.22
C LEU A 213 -8.47 15.28 0.66
N GLU A 214 -7.30 15.63 1.19
CA GLU A 214 -6.50 16.77 0.77
C GLU A 214 -6.09 16.66 -0.71
N LEU A 215 -5.91 17.81 -1.35
CA LEU A 215 -5.52 17.93 -2.74
C LEU A 215 -4.16 17.26 -3.01
N SER A 216 -3.20 17.43 -2.09
CA SER A 216 -1.89 16.78 -2.12
C SER A 216 -1.96 15.24 -2.16
N PHE A 217 -2.91 14.64 -1.43
CA PHE A 217 -3.15 13.19 -1.46
C PHE A 217 -3.70 12.77 -2.82
N LYS A 218 -4.66 13.53 -3.37
CA LYS A 218 -5.24 13.25 -4.69
C LYS A 218 -4.24 13.42 -5.82
N ALA A 219 -3.24 14.28 -5.67
CA ALA A 219 -2.14 14.40 -6.62
C ALA A 219 -1.35 13.08 -6.78
N VAL A 220 -1.21 12.29 -5.71
CA VAL A 220 -0.58 10.95 -5.77
C VAL A 220 -1.49 9.94 -6.48
N MET A 221 -2.81 10.08 -6.31
CA MET A 221 -3.77 9.23 -7.02
C MET A 221 -3.82 9.55 -8.52
N ILE A 222 -3.73 10.83 -8.90
CA ILE A 222 -3.73 11.24 -10.31
C ILE A 222 -2.53 10.65 -11.06
N ASP A 223 -1.39 10.38 -10.41
CA ASP A 223 -0.27 9.68 -11.06
C ASP A 223 -0.65 8.27 -11.55
N LEU A 224 -1.67 7.63 -10.95
CA LEU A 224 -2.19 6.35 -11.39
C LEU A 224 -3.27 6.46 -12.47
N LEU A 225 -3.81 7.65 -12.69
CA LEU A 225 -4.93 7.90 -13.59
C LEU A 225 -4.71 7.31 -14.99
N PRO A 226 -3.51 7.38 -15.61
CA PRO A 226 -3.30 6.78 -16.94
C PRO A 226 -3.64 5.30 -16.99
N SER A 227 -3.27 4.52 -15.96
CA SER A 227 -3.54 3.09 -15.91
C SER A 227 -5.04 2.78 -15.88
N PHE A 228 -5.83 3.62 -15.22
CA PHE A 228 -7.29 3.49 -15.15
C PHE A 228 -7.97 3.97 -16.44
N LEU A 229 -7.42 4.99 -17.11
CA LEU A 229 -7.97 5.51 -18.36
C LEU A 229 -7.82 4.54 -19.54
N LEU A 230 -6.87 3.60 -19.49
CA LEU A 230 -6.71 2.54 -20.49
C LEU A 230 -7.85 1.50 -20.48
N LEU A 231 -8.69 1.48 -19.45
CA LEU A 231 -9.83 0.56 -19.35
C LEU A 231 -10.89 0.89 -20.41
N SER A 232 -11.19 -0.03 -21.32
CA SER A 232 -12.20 0.20 -22.37
C SER A 232 -13.65 0.09 -21.91
N SER A 233 -13.90 -0.25 -20.64
CA SER A 233 -15.26 -0.43 -20.11
C SER A 233 -15.99 0.92 -20.00
N PRO A 234 -17.15 1.10 -20.66
CA PRO A 234 -17.89 2.36 -20.62
C PRO A 234 -18.43 2.69 -19.22
N GLU A 235 -18.77 1.66 -18.43
CA GLU A 235 -19.23 1.85 -17.05
C GLU A 235 -18.12 2.48 -16.18
N TYR A 236 -16.89 1.96 -16.29
CA TYR A 236 -15.75 2.47 -15.53
C TYR A 236 -15.35 3.89 -15.96
N GLN A 237 -15.39 4.17 -17.27
CA GLN A 237 -15.13 5.51 -17.78
C GLN A 237 -16.17 6.52 -17.28
N SER A 238 -17.45 6.12 -17.19
CA SER A 238 -18.51 6.97 -16.63
C SER A 238 -18.30 7.26 -15.14
N GLN A 239 -17.99 6.23 -14.34
CA GLN A 239 -17.70 6.40 -12.90
C GLN A 239 -16.47 7.28 -12.66
N LEU A 240 -15.43 7.09 -13.45
CA LEU A 240 -14.21 7.89 -13.39
C LEU A 240 -14.48 9.35 -13.77
N LYS A 241 -15.20 9.59 -14.88
CA LYS A 241 -15.62 10.95 -15.29
C LYS A 241 -16.42 11.63 -14.18
N GLY A 242 -17.38 10.94 -13.56
CA GLY A 242 -18.16 11.46 -12.44
C GLY A 242 -17.30 11.85 -11.24
N SER A 243 -16.33 11.00 -10.88
CA SER A 243 -15.42 11.24 -9.75
C SER A 243 -14.45 12.40 -10.02
N LEU A 244 -13.94 12.52 -11.25
CA LEU A 244 -13.09 13.64 -11.67
C LEU A 244 -13.87 14.96 -11.72
N ASN A 245 -15.10 14.94 -12.23
CA ASN A 245 -15.97 16.12 -12.19
C ASN A 245 -16.23 16.57 -10.74
N ARG A 246 -16.45 15.62 -9.83
CA ARG A 246 -16.63 15.90 -8.40
C ARG A 246 -15.37 16.49 -7.76
N LEU A 247 -14.18 15.97 -8.11
CA LEU A 247 -12.90 16.54 -7.70
C LEU A 247 -12.81 18.02 -8.09
N VAL A 248 -13.06 18.33 -9.36
CA VAL A 248 -12.99 19.70 -9.89
C VAL A 248 -14.06 20.59 -9.26
N SER A 249 -15.28 20.09 -9.04
CA SER A 249 -16.35 20.92 -8.47
C SER A 249 -16.12 21.28 -7.00
N LEU A 250 -15.43 20.44 -6.24
CA LEU A 250 -15.30 20.59 -4.79
C LEU A 250 -13.98 21.21 -4.35
N GLN A 251 -12.89 20.99 -5.09
CA GLN A 251 -11.55 21.34 -4.63
C GLN A 251 -10.84 22.36 -5.52
N PHE A 252 -11.38 22.69 -6.70
CA PHE A 252 -10.77 23.69 -7.56
C PHE A 252 -11.44 25.05 -7.33
N PRO A 253 -10.67 26.15 -7.38
CA PRO A 253 -11.24 27.48 -7.31
C PRO A 253 -12.15 27.77 -8.51
N LEU A 254 -13.01 28.79 -8.38
CA LEU A 254 -13.85 29.24 -9.49
C LEU A 254 -13.03 29.98 -10.54
N THR A 255 -12.08 30.80 -10.09
CA THR A 255 -11.06 31.44 -10.94
C THR A 255 -9.67 31.18 -10.39
N SER A 256 -8.68 30.87 -11.24
CA SER A 256 -7.33 30.58 -10.78
C SER A 256 -6.64 31.79 -10.15
N SER A 257 -7.13 33.01 -10.45
CA SER A 257 -6.70 34.28 -9.86
C SER A 257 -7.11 34.50 -8.40
N GLU A 258 -8.03 33.69 -7.84
CA GLU A 258 -8.42 33.77 -6.43
C GLU A 258 -7.31 33.30 -5.49
N LEU A 259 -6.37 32.50 -5.99
CA LEU A 259 -5.29 31.94 -5.19
C LEU A 259 -4.12 32.93 -5.11
N PRO A 260 -3.59 33.22 -3.91
CA PRO A 260 -2.49 34.16 -3.75
C PRO A 260 -1.23 33.66 -4.46
N ALA A 261 -0.61 34.54 -5.25
CA ALA A 261 0.62 34.22 -5.97
C ALA A 261 1.73 33.75 -5.03
N GLY A 262 2.35 32.61 -5.33
CA GLY A 262 3.38 31.99 -4.49
C GLY A 262 2.86 31.29 -3.23
N GLY A 263 1.54 31.25 -3.01
CA GLY A 263 0.93 30.53 -1.90
C GLY A 263 0.96 29.00 -2.08
N PRO A 264 0.95 28.23 -0.97
CA PRO A 264 0.97 26.76 -1.03
C PRO A 264 -0.24 26.18 -1.80
N MET A 265 -1.42 26.79 -1.68
CA MET A 265 -2.63 26.36 -2.39
C MET A 265 -2.51 26.50 -3.92
N LEU A 266 -1.87 27.57 -4.40
CA LEU A 266 -1.62 27.76 -5.83
C LEU A 266 -0.66 26.69 -6.35
N ASN A 267 0.39 26.38 -5.59
CA ASN A 267 1.36 25.34 -5.97
C ASN A 267 0.70 23.95 -6.02
N GLU A 268 -0.15 23.61 -5.05
CA GLU A 268 -0.88 22.34 -5.05
C GLU A 268 -1.85 22.25 -6.24
N TYR A 269 -2.55 23.34 -6.54
CA TYR A 269 -3.43 23.44 -7.70
C TYR A 269 -2.67 23.24 -9.01
N THR A 270 -1.60 24.02 -9.24
CA THR A 270 -0.77 23.93 -10.45
C THR A 270 -0.15 22.54 -10.60
N ASN A 271 0.30 21.91 -9.50
CA ASN A 271 0.82 20.55 -9.51
C ASN A 271 -0.22 19.54 -9.97
N ILE A 272 -1.47 19.66 -9.52
CA ILE A 272 -2.54 18.78 -10.01
C ILE A 272 -2.85 19.02 -11.48
N ILE A 273 -2.94 20.27 -11.93
CA ILE A 273 -3.18 20.57 -13.35
C ILE A 273 -2.08 19.95 -14.21
N GLU A 274 -0.82 20.09 -13.79
CA GLU A 274 0.33 19.47 -14.47
C GLU A 274 0.22 17.95 -14.50
N LYS A 275 -0.14 17.30 -13.39
CA LYS A 275 -0.35 15.85 -13.33
C LYS A 275 -1.53 15.38 -14.20
N LEU A 276 -2.60 16.17 -14.31
CA LEU A 276 -3.71 15.89 -15.21
C LEU A 276 -3.27 15.99 -16.68
N CYS A 277 -2.50 17.02 -17.05
CA CYS A 277 -1.91 17.15 -18.39
C CYS A 277 -0.98 15.98 -18.70
N ASN A 278 -0.06 15.63 -17.80
CA ASN A 278 0.83 14.48 -17.96
C ASN A 278 0.03 13.18 -18.12
N SER A 279 -1.07 13.03 -17.38
CA SER A 279 -1.95 11.88 -17.48
C SER A 279 -2.72 11.84 -18.81
N LEU A 280 -3.10 12.99 -19.35
CA LEU A 280 -3.72 13.12 -20.67
C LEU A 280 -2.73 12.68 -21.75
N VAL A 281 -1.49 13.19 -21.71
CA VAL A 281 -0.44 12.82 -22.67
C VAL A 281 -0.16 11.31 -22.62
N ALA A 282 -0.07 10.73 -21.42
CA ALA A 282 0.20 9.30 -21.26
C ALA A 282 -0.95 8.38 -21.70
N SER A 283 -2.20 8.83 -21.60
CA SER A 283 -3.40 7.99 -21.87
C SER A 283 -4.11 8.28 -23.19
N GLY A 284 -3.96 9.47 -23.75
CA GLY A 284 -4.73 9.93 -24.92
C GLY A 284 -6.24 10.03 -24.68
N SER A 285 -6.69 10.10 -23.42
CA SER A 285 -8.13 10.00 -23.10
C SER A 285 -8.91 11.26 -23.43
N LEU A 286 -9.96 11.12 -24.24
CA LEU A 286 -10.89 12.19 -24.56
C LEU A 286 -11.68 12.68 -23.34
N VAL A 287 -11.94 11.80 -22.36
CA VAL A 287 -12.64 12.17 -21.11
C VAL A 287 -11.82 13.18 -20.32
N LEU A 288 -10.50 12.97 -20.26
CA LEU A 288 -9.59 13.86 -19.55
C LEU A 288 -9.34 15.16 -20.32
N LEU A 289 -9.30 15.08 -21.66
CA LEU A 289 -9.24 16.27 -22.51
C LEU A 289 -10.47 17.17 -22.29
N GLU A 290 -11.68 16.60 -22.31
CA GLU A 290 -12.92 17.32 -22.04
C GLU A 290 -12.90 17.98 -20.65
N LEU A 291 -12.41 17.26 -19.63
CA LEU A 291 -12.27 17.80 -18.27
C LEU A 291 -11.32 19.00 -18.23
N ILE A 292 -10.15 18.90 -18.85
CA ILE A 292 -9.14 19.98 -18.87
C ILE A 292 -9.65 21.20 -19.64
N ILE A 293 -10.33 21.00 -20.78
CA ILE A 293 -10.98 22.09 -21.51
C ILE A 293 -12.03 22.78 -20.62
N ASN A 294 -12.85 22.00 -19.90
CA ASN A 294 -13.85 22.53 -18.98
C ASN A 294 -13.26 23.25 -17.76
N ILE A 295 -12.00 22.98 -17.39
CA ILE A 295 -11.30 23.74 -16.36
C ILE A 295 -10.78 25.05 -16.96
N MET A 296 -10.09 24.98 -18.10
CA MET A 296 -9.50 26.17 -18.74
C MET A 296 -10.53 27.19 -19.17
N CYS A 297 -11.61 26.76 -19.82
CA CYS A 297 -12.62 27.65 -20.39
C CYS A 297 -13.55 28.28 -19.33
N ARG A 298 -13.34 28.03 -18.03
CA ARG A 298 -14.05 28.73 -16.94
C ARG A 298 -13.66 30.20 -16.85
N GLU A 299 -12.46 30.53 -17.32
CA GLU A 299 -11.91 31.88 -17.23
C GLU A 299 -11.28 32.29 -18.56
N VAL A 300 -11.11 33.61 -18.74
CA VAL A 300 -10.56 34.19 -19.97
C VAL A 300 -9.05 33.92 -20.09
N ARG A 301 -8.34 33.86 -18.95
CA ARG A 301 -6.90 33.61 -18.89
C ARG A 301 -6.59 32.74 -17.68
N HIS A 302 -6.05 31.56 -17.93
CA HIS A 302 -5.76 30.58 -16.88
C HIS A 302 -4.29 30.64 -16.46
N VAL A 303 -3.99 30.56 -15.16
CA VAL A 303 -2.59 30.66 -14.65
C VAL A 303 -1.67 29.59 -15.24
N CYS A 304 -2.21 28.41 -15.58
CA CYS A 304 -1.46 27.31 -16.19
C CYS A 304 -1.65 27.19 -17.72
N GLU A 305 -2.15 28.23 -18.40
CA GLU A 305 -2.50 28.18 -19.83
C GLU A 305 -1.34 27.72 -20.73
N GLU A 306 -0.14 28.27 -20.54
CA GLU A 306 1.05 27.89 -21.34
C GLU A 306 1.35 26.38 -21.24
N LYS A 307 1.30 25.83 -20.02
CA LYS A 307 1.57 24.39 -19.78
C LYS A 307 0.52 23.49 -20.42
N ILE A 308 -0.73 23.94 -20.51
CA ILE A 308 -1.82 23.15 -21.08
C ILE A 308 -1.77 23.16 -22.62
N GLN A 309 -1.19 24.22 -23.21
CA GLN A 309 -1.06 24.36 -24.66
C GLN A 309 0.17 23.63 -25.25
N THR A 310 1.21 23.38 -24.44
CA THR A 310 2.38 22.55 -24.79
C THR A 310 2.12 21.07 -24.62
#